data_AF-A0A5R2N1T0-F1
#
_entry.id   AF-A0A5R2N1T0-F1
#
_cell.length_a   1.000
_cell.length_b   1.000
_cell.length_c   1.000
_cell.angle_alpha   90.00
_cell.angle_beta   90.00
_cell.angle_gamma   90.00
#
_symmetry.space_group_name_H-M   'P 1'
#
loop_
_entity.id
_entity.type
_entity.pdbx_description
1 polymer ?
#
loop_
_entity_poly.entity_id
_entity_poly.type
_entity_poly.pdbx_seq_one_letter_code
_entity_poly.pdbx_strand_id
1 'polypeptide(L)'
;EPESYLTATDPVCGMSVDRSTAKHFVRHEGQGFYFCSAGCKAKFEAAPQTYLGDRPAPAPMPKGTQYTCPMHPEIIRDKPGSCPICGMALEPMGVPTGDEGPNPELVDFTRRLWVSAVLSVPLLVVAMAPMVGLSLEGLVEDRAKVWIE
;
A
#
# COMPACT_ATOMS: atom_id res chain seq x y z
N GLU A 1 7.55 -36.62 4.72
CA GLU A 1 7.40 -36.96 6.15
C GLU A 1 5.94 -37.25 6.50
N PRO A 2 5.66 -38.08 7.53
CA PRO A 2 4.31 -38.28 8.06
C PRO A 2 3.69 -37.03 8.74
N GLU A 3 4.46 -36.02 9.14
CA GLU A 3 3.87 -34.90 9.90
C GLU A 3 2.99 -33.97 9.03
N SER A 4 3.18 -33.96 7.71
CA SER A 4 2.45 -33.07 6.79
C SER A 4 0.95 -33.38 6.67
N TYR A 5 0.50 -34.58 7.09
CA TYR A 5 -0.93 -34.92 7.10
C TYR A 5 -1.66 -34.48 8.38
N LEU A 6 -0.92 -34.16 9.45
CA LEU A 6 -1.48 -33.71 10.73
C LEU A 6 -1.82 -32.22 10.70
N THR A 7 -1.07 -31.43 9.93
CA THR A 7 -1.26 -30.00 9.81
C THR A 7 -2.09 -29.61 8.59
N ALA A 8 -2.86 -28.53 8.70
CA ALA A 8 -3.59 -27.87 7.63
C ALA A 8 -3.27 -26.37 7.67
N THR A 9 -3.13 -25.74 6.52
CA THR A 9 -2.90 -24.29 6.43
C THR A 9 -4.22 -23.55 6.43
N ASP A 10 -4.36 -22.54 7.29
CA ASP A 10 -5.50 -21.63 7.29
C ASP A 10 -5.46 -20.74 6.04
N PRO A 11 -6.49 -20.79 5.16
CA PRO A 11 -6.49 -20.03 3.90
C PRO A 11 -6.62 -18.51 4.10
N VAL A 12 -7.06 -18.04 5.26
CA VAL A 12 -7.27 -16.61 5.54
C VAL A 12 -5.97 -15.94 5.99
N CYS A 13 -5.19 -16.59 6.83
CA CYS A 13 -3.97 -16.00 7.42
C CYS A 13 -2.67 -16.70 7.02
N GLY A 14 -2.72 -17.92 6.48
CA GLY A 14 -1.56 -18.74 6.14
C GLY A 14 -0.92 -19.46 7.33
N MET A 15 -1.54 -19.43 8.51
CA MET A 15 -1.02 -20.09 9.70
C MET A 15 -1.21 -21.62 9.62
N SER A 16 -0.22 -22.39 10.06
CA SER A 16 -0.35 -23.85 10.19
C SER A 16 -1.20 -24.20 11.40
N VAL A 17 -2.21 -25.03 11.22
CA VAL A 17 -3.17 -25.47 12.23
C VAL A 17 -3.15 -26.99 12.30
N ASP A 18 -3.10 -27.55 13.50
CA ASP A 18 -3.20 -28.98 13.70
C ASP A 18 -4.65 -29.46 13.54
N ARG A 19 -4.89 -30.44 12.66
CA ARG A 19 -6.24 -30.95 12.32
C ARG A 19 -6.91 -31.69 13.48
N SER A 20 -6.13 -32.28 14.39
CA SER A 20 -6.64 -33.08 15.50
C SER A 20 -7.20 -32.20 16.64
N THR A 21 -6.67 -30.99 16.78
CA THR A 21 -7.04 -30.04 17.84
C THR A 21 -7.84 -28.83 17.36
N ALA A 22 -8.04 -28.69 16.04
CA ALA A 22 -8.74 -27.56 15.44
C ALA A 22 -10.20 -27.45 15.90
N LYS A 23 -10.50 -26.44 16.73
CA LYS A 23 -11.87 -26.12 17.19
C LYS A 23 -12.73 -25.43 16.12
N HIS A 24 -12.10 -24.82 15.12
CA HIS A 24 -12.77 -24.03 14.11
C HIS A 24 -12.58 -24.67 12.74
N PHE A 25 -13.62 -25.34 12.26
CA PHE A 25 -13.66 -25.97 10.94
C PHE A 25 -14.94 -25.58 10.18
N VAL A 26 -14.85 -25.57 8.85
CA VAL A 26 -15.97 -25.38 7.91
C VAL A 26 -15.80 -26.36 6.76
N ARG A 27 -16.92 -26.90 6.26
CA ARG A 27 -16.93 -27.72 5.05
C ARG A 27 -17.50 -26.89 3.90
N HIS A 28 -16.73 -26.69 2.84
CA HIS A 28 -17.13 -25.95 1.63
C HIS A 28 -16.84 -26.81 0.40
N GLU A 29 -17.83 -26.99 -0.47
CA GLU A 29 -17.73 -27.80 -1.70
C GLU A 29 -17.17 -29.23 -1.50
N GLY A 30 -17.42 -29.83 -0.33
CA GLY A 30 -16.94 -31.17 0.01
C GLY A 30 -15.52 -31.21 0.59
N GLN A 31 -14.78 -30.10 0.57
CA GLN A 31 -13.47 -29.96 1.21
C GLN A 31 -13.61 -29.38 2.63
N GLY A 32 -12.86 -29.94 3.59
CA GLY A 32 -12.79 -29.42 4.95
C GLY A 32 -11.66 -28.39 5.10
N PHE A 33 -12.00 -27.19 5.57
CA PHE A 33 -11.06 -26.12 5.89
C PHE A 33 -10.95 -25.94 7.41
N TYR A 34 -9.72 -25.73 7.89
CA TYR A 34 -9.39 -25.55 9.29
C TYR A 34 -8.85 -24.14 9.51
N PHE A 35 -9.25 -23.51 10.62
CA PHE A 35 -8.92 -22.11 10.91
C PHE A 35 -8.24 -21.98 12.27
N CYS A 36 -7.30 -21.04 12.37
CA CYS A 36 -6.57 -20.77 13.60
C CYS A 36 -7.44 -20.11 14.68
N SER A 37 -8.53 -19.45 14.28
CA SER A 37 -9.39 -18.66 15.17
C SER A 37 -10.83 -18.53 14.65
N ALA A 38 -11.75 -18.19 15.55
CA ALA A 38 -13.14 -17.87 15.20
C ALA A 38 -13.24 -16.71 14.19
N GLY A 39 -12.33 -15.73 14.28
CA GLY A 39 -12.28 -14.61 13.35
C GLY A 39 -11.89 -15.02 11.92
N CYS A 40 -10.92 -15.92 11.77
CA CYS A 40 -10.55 -16.45 10.45
C CYS A 40 -11.68 -17.29 9.85
N LYS A 41 -12.34 -18.13 10.67
CA LYS A 41 -13.54 -18.86 10.25
C LYS A 41 -14.64 -17.92 9.73
N ALA A 42 -14.99 -16.87 10.49
CA ALA A 42 -16.05 -15.94 10.11
C ALA A 42 -15.74 -15.20 8.79
N LYS A 43 -14.48 -14.81 8.57
CA LYS A 43 -14.03 -14.17 7.33
C LYS A 43 -14.16 -15.11 6.13
N PHE A 44 -13.82 -16.38 6.32
CA PHE A 44 -13.96 -17.38 5.27
C PHE A 44 -15.43 -17.68 4.96
N GLU A 45 -16.31 -17.77 5.96
CA GLU A 45 -17.75 -17.95 5.75
C GLU A 45 -18.38 -16.76 5.02
N ALA A 46 -17.91 -15.54 5.29
CA ALA A 46 -18.42 -14.32 4.64
C ALA A 46 -18.04 -14.23 3.15
N ALA A 47 -16.82 -14.65 2.78
CA ALA A 47 -16.33 -14.53 1.41
C ALA A 47 -15.38 -15.69 1.03
N PRO A 48 -15.87 -16.94 0.92
CA PRO A 48 -15.02 -18.11 0.74
C PRO A 48 -14.21 -18.06 -0.57
N GLN A 49 -14.84 -17.59 -1.65
CA GLN A 49 -14.23 -17.45 -2.97
C GLN A 49 -13.00 -16.53 -2.98
N THR A 50 -12.89 -15.59 -2.03
CA THR A 50 -11.71 -14.69 -1.92
C THR A 50 -10.47 -15.44 -1.43
N TYR A 51 -10.65 -16.56 -0.72
CA TYR A 51 -9.56 -17.30 -0.08
C TYR A 51 -9.34 -18.69 -0.68
N LEU A 52 -10.24 -19.15 -1.55
CA LEU A 52 -10.20 -20.48 -2.21
C LEU A 52 -9.39 -20.52 -3.50
N GLY A 53 -9.00 -19.36 -4.04
CA GLY A 53 -8.11 -19.27 -5.19
C GLY A 53 -6.63 -19.38 -4.80
N ASP A 54 -5.77 -19.52 -5.81
CA ASP A 54 -4.35 -19.22 -5.64
C ASP A 54 -4.25 -17.79 -5.14
N ARG A 55 -3.73 -17.61 -3.91
CA ARG A 55 -3.39 -16.28 -3.41
C ARG A 55 -2.56 -15.62 -4.52
N PRO A 56 -3.02 -14.52 -5.12
CA PRO A 56 -2.27 -13.90 -6.19
C PRO A 56 -0.88 -13.66 -5.64
N ALA A 57 0.12 -14.26 -6.29
CA ALA A 57 1.50 -14.02 -5.92
C ALA A 57 1.66 -12.50 -5.86
N PRO A 58 2.30 -11.97 -4.80
CA PRO A 58 2.54 -10.53 -4.70
C PRO A 58 3.02 -10.04 -6.05
N ALA A 59 2.38 -8.99 -6.57
CA ALA A 59 2.66 -8.49 -7.92
C ALA A 59 4.18 -8.41 -8.11
N PRO A 60 4.71 -8.93 -9.24
CA PRO A 60 6.14 -8.99 -9.45
C PRO A 60 6.70 -7.58 -9.29
N MET A 61 7.64 -7.44 -8.35
CA MET A 61 8.29 -6.16 -8.12
C MET A 61 9.02 -5.71 -9.38
N PRO A 62 9.10 -4.40 -9.66
CA PRO A 62 9.73 -3.91 -10.87
C PRO A 62 11.19 -4.34 -10.94
N LYS A 63 11.67 -4.62 -12.16
CA LYS A 63 13.06 -5.03 -12.41
C LYS A 63 14.00 -3.93 -11.92
N GLY A 64 15.01 -4.30 -11.15
CA GLY A 64 15.96 -3.35 -10.53
C GLY A 64 15.65 -2.97 -9.08
N THR A 65 14.60 -3.54 -8.49
CA THR A 65 14.36 -3.39 -7.04
C THR A 65 15.48 -4.06 -6.26
N GLN A 66 16.26 -3.26 -5.53
CA GLN A 66 17.21 -3.77 -4.54
C GLN A 66 16.45 -4.06 -3.25
N TYR A 67 16.85 -5.09 -2.51
CA TYR A 67 16.23 -5.53 -1.27
C TYR A 67 17.26 -5.45 -0.14
N THR A 68 16.83 -5.00 1.03
CA THR A 68 17.64 -4.90 2.24
C THR A 68 16.98 -5.57 3.43
N CYS A 69 17.80 -6.00 4.40
CA CYS A 69 17.30 -6.52 5.65
C CYS A 69 17.05 -5.35 6.63
N PRO A 70 15.87 -5.24 7.27
CA PRO A 70 15.57 -4.16 8.21
C PRO A 70 16.53 -4.11 9.42
N MET A 71 17.15 -5.25 9.76
CA MET A 71 18.13 -5.35 10.85
C MET A 71 19.59 -5.26 10.40
N HIS A 72 19.87 -5.49 9.11
CA HIS A 72 21.22 -5.55 8.55
C HIS A 72 21.25 -4.75 7.24
N PRO A 73 21.25 -3.41 7.30
CA PRO A 73 21.12 -2.55 6.13
C PRO A 73 22.28 -2.70 5.13
N GLU A 74 23.41 -3.26 5.57
CA GLU A 74 24.58 -3.58 4.73
C GLU A 74 24.30 -4.71 3.72
N ILE A 75 23.24 -5.49 3.91
CA ILE A 75 22.89 -6.60 3.02
C ILE A 75 21.96 -6.09 1.93
N ILE A 76 22.51 -5.88 0.74
CA ILE A 76 21.78 -5.45 -0.44
C ILE A 76 21.73 -6.60 -1.46
N ARG A 77 20.54 -6.95 -1.95
CA ARG A 77 20.31 -8.03 -2.91
C ARG A 77 19.37 -7.60 -4.03
N ASP A 78 19.59 -8.08 -5.24
CA ASP A 78 18.71 -7.78 -6.39
C ASP A 78 17.45 -8.68 -6.48
N LYS A 79 17.23 -9.55 -5.47
CA LYS A 79 16.15 -10.54 -5.46
C LYS A 79 15.51 -10.64 -4.08
N PRO A 80 14.20 -10.94 -4.01
CA PRO A 80 13.55 -11.28 -2.76
C PRO A 80 14.15 -12.58 -2.20
N GLY A 81 14.28 -12.64 -0.88
CA GLY A 81 14.87 -13.78 -0.19
C GLY A 81 15.02 -13.54 1.30
N SER A 82 15.71 -14.47 1.98
CA SER A 82 16.02 -14.37 3.40
C SER A 82 17.41 -13.78 3.63
N CYS A 83 17.52 -12.98 4.68
CA CYS A 83 18.78 -12.44 5.16
C CYS A 83 19.72 -13.57 5.62
N PRO A 84 20.98 -13.64 5.15
CA PRO A 84 21.93 -14.67 5.56
C PRO A 84 22.43 -14.53 7.01
N ILE A 85 22.24 -13.36 7.64
CA ILE A 85 22.69 -13.11 9.02
C ILE A 85 21.59 -13.46 10.02
N CYS A 86 20.36 -12.99 9.82
CA CYS A 86 19.27 -13.19 10.78
C CYS A 86 18.07 -14.01 10.28
N GLY A 87 18.08 -14.45 9.02
CA GLY A 87 17.01 -15.28 8.45
C GLY A 87 15.70 -14.54 8.13
N MET A 88 15.56 -13.26 8.51
CA MET A 88 14.37 -12.46 8.19
C MET A 88 14.23 -12.20 6.69
N ALA A 89 13.00 -12.01 6.21
CA ALA A 89 12.73 -11.66 4.82
C ALA A 89 13.32 -10.28 4.48
N LEU A 90 13.89 -10.15 3.28
CA LEU A 90 14.40 -8.89 2.77
C LEU A 90 13.26 -8.02 2.25
N GLU A 91 13.30 -6.74 2.59
CA GLU A 91 12.34 -5.72 2.14
C GLU A 91 12.92 -4.90 0.99
N PRO A 92 12.10 -4.46 0.03
CA PRO A 92 12.59 -3.64 -1.08
C PRO A 92 13.07 -2.26 -0.60
N MET A 93 14.27 -1.89 -1.00
CA MET A 93 14.83 -0.55 -0.82
C MET A 93 14.23 0.43 -1.82
N GLY A 94 13.50 1.40 -1.29
CA GLY A 94 13.06 2.58 -2.02
C GLY A 94 11.95 2.33 -3.04
N VAL A 95 11.53 3.43 -3.67
CA VAL A 95 10.57 3.40 -4.77
C VAL A 95 11.25 2.71 -5.95
N PRO A 96 10.69 1.62 -6.49
CA PRO A 96 11.34 0.87 -7.55
C PRO A 96 11.49 1.76 -8.79
N THR A 97 12.73 2.07 -9.13
CA THR A 97 13.14 2.75 -10.36
C THR A 97 13.18 1.74 -11.50
N GLY A 98 12.03 1.11 -11.79
CA GLY A 98 11.84 0.39 -13.03
C GLY A 98 11.31 1.34 -14.08
N ASP A 99 11.80 1.24 -15.33
CA ASP A 99 11.29 1.91 -16.53
C ASP A 99 9.83 1.53 -16.90
N GLU A 100 8.97 1.35 -15.91
CA GLU A 100 7.52 1.45 -16.07
C GLU A 100 7.15 2.88 -15.70
N GLY A 101 6.34 3.52 -16.53
CA GLY A 101 6.07 4.95 -16.48
C GLY A 101 5.68 5.48 -15.09
N PRO A 102 5.71 6.81 -14.90
CA PRO A 102 5.55 7.42 -13.59
C PRO A 102 4.32 6.86 -12.87
N ASN A 103 4.51 6.39 -11.63
CA ASN A 103 3.46 5.77 -10.82
C ASN A 103 2.16 6.58 -10.94
N PRO A 104 1.02 5.97 -11.35
CA PRO A 104 -0.22 6.69 -11.63
C PRO A 104 -0.70 7.52 -10.42
N GLU A 105 -0.41 7.06 -9.21
CA GLU A 105 -0.64 7.79 -7.97
C GLU A 105 0.15 9.12 -7.95
N LEU A 106 1.47 9.07 -8.23
CA LEU A 106 2.32 10.27 -8.29
C LEU A 106 1.88 11.25 -9.37
N VAL A 107 1.41 10.76 -10.52
CA VAL A 107 0.89 11.60 -11.61
C VAL A 107 -0.39 12.31 -11.17
N ASP A 108 -1.33 11.62 -10.53
CA ASP A 108 -2.56 12.23 -10.05
C ASP A 108 -2.28 13.25 -8.93
N PHE A 109 -1.39 12.93 -8.00
CA PHE A 109 -0.96 13.86 -6.95
C PHE A 109 -0.28 15.10 -7.53
N THR A 110 0.60 14.93 -8.52
CA THR A 110 1.30 16.04 -9.19
C THR A 110 0.31 16.92 -9.95
N ARG A 111 -0.65 16.32 -10.66
CA ARG A 111 -1.69 17.07 -11.37
C ARG A 111 -2.56 17.88 -10.41
N ARG A 112 -3.00 17.29 -9.31
CA ARG A 112 -3.79 18.00 -8.27
C ARG A 112 -2.99 19.13 -7.64
N LEU A 113 -1.71 18.88 -7.33
CA LEU A 113 -0.80 19.89 -6.79
C LEU A 113 -0.63 21.07 -7.75
N TRP A 114 -0.48 20.82 -9.05
CA TRP A 114 -0.35 21.90 -10.03
C TRP A 114 -1.64 22.69 -10.21
N VAL A 115 -2.79 22.01 -10.24
CA VAL A 115 -4.10 22.69 -10.31
C VAL A 115 -4.32 23.58 -9.09
N SER A 116 -4.04 23.08 -7.87
CA SER A 116 -4.18 23.89 -6.66
C SER A 116 -3.18 25.03 -6.61
N ALA A 117 -1.92 24.79 -7.01
CA ALA A 117 -0.90 25.83 -7.07
C ALA A 117 -1.32 26.97 -8.01
N VAL A 118 -1.83 26.68 -9.22
CA VAL A 118 -2.28 27.70 -10.16
C VAL A 118 -3.45 28.54 -9.61
N LEU A 119 -4.36 27.92 -8.85
CA LEU A 119 -5.48 28.63 -8.22
C LEU A 119 -5.04 29.44 -6.99
N SER A 120 -4.07 28.94 -6.22
CA SER A 120 -3.59 29.57 -4.99
C SER A 120 -2.53 30.66 -5.23
N VAL A 121 -1.73 30.56 -6.29
CA VAL A 121 -0.65 31.52 -6.59
C VAL A 121 -1.19 32.96 -6.74
N PRO A 122 -2.28 33.24 -7.49
CA PRO A 122 -2.82 34.60 -7.59
C PRO A 122 -3.25 35.17 -6.24
N LEU A 123 -3.92 34.36 -5.40
CA LEU A 123 -4.30 34.77 -4.04
C LEU A 123 -3.07 35.06 -3.17
N LEU A 124 -2.05 34.21 -3.26
CA LEU A 124 -0.79 34.40 -2.53
C LEU A 124 -0.05 35.65 -2.98
N VAL A 125 -0.03 35.92 -4.29
CA VAL A 125 0.56 37.16 -4.85
C VAL A 125 -0.19 38.39 -4.35
N VAL A 126 -1.53 38.39 -4.37
CA VAL A 126 -2.33 39.51 -3.83
C VAL A 126 -2.06 39.73 -2.34
N ALA A 127 -1.97 38.65 -1.56
CA ALA A 127 -1.75 38.72 -0.12
C ALA A 127 -0.32 39.17 0.26
N MET A 128 0.69 38.78 -0.53
CA MET A 128 2.10 39.06 -0.21
C MET A 128 2.72 40.24 -0.99
N ALA A 129 2.08 40.73 -2.05
CA ALA A 129 2.50 41.92 -2.80
C ALA A 129 2.84 43.16 -1.94
N PRO A 130 2.05 43.54 -0.91
CA PRO A 130 2.37 44.73 -0.11
C PRO A 130 3.66 44.57 0.73
N MET A 131 4.04 43.35 1.08
CA MET A 131 5.27 43.06 1.82
C MET A 131 6.52 43.13 0.93
N VAL A 132 6.34 43.01 -0.39
CA VAL A 132 7.40 43.11 -1.41
C VAL A 132 7.49 44.54 -1.98
N GLY A 133 6.64 45.46 -1.53
CA GLY A 133 6.64 46.87 -1.98
C GLY A 133 5.96 47.10 -3.33
N LEU A 134 5.16 46.12 -3.81
CA LEU A 134 4.36 46.24 -5.03
C LEU A 134 2.93 46.65 -4.66
N SER A 135 2.57 47.92 -4.86
CA SER A 135 1.21 48.42 -4.62
C SER A 135 0.27 47.97 -5.75
N LEU A 136 -0.62 47.00 -5.48
CA LEU A 136 -1.70 46.55 -6.38
C LEU A 136 -2.94 47.45 -6.34
N GLU A 137 -2.80 48.70 -5.89
CA GLU A 137 -3.89 49.67 -5.69
C GLU A 137 -4.62 50.05 -7.00
N GLY A 138 -4.01 49.79 -8.16
CA GLY A 138 -4.62 50.09 -9.46
C GLY A 138 -5.54 49.02 -10.06
N LEU A 139 -5.60 47.80 -9.50
CA LEU A 139 -6.30 46.67 -10.15
C LEU A 139 -7.63 46.27 -9.48
N VAL A 140 -7.90 46.74 -8.26
CA VAL A 140 -8.96 46.21 -7.38
C VAL A 140 -9.99 47.27 -6.95
N GLU A 141 -9.85 48.54 -7.37
CA GLU A 141 -10.58 49.63 -6.71
C GLU A 141 -12.07 49.79 -7.12
N ASP A 142 -12.51 49.39 -8.33
CA ASP A 142 -13.89 49.73 -8.78
C ASP A 142 -14.92 48.59 -8.85
N ARG A 143 -14.53 47.32 -9.07
CA ARG A 143 -15.53 46.22 -9.22
C ARG A 143 -15.88 45.49 -7.92
N ALA A 144 -15.03 45.56 -6.89
CA ALA A 144 -15.25 44.83 -5.63
C ALA A 144 -16.21 45.57 -4.68
N LYS A 145 -16.23 46.92 -4.72
CA LYS A 145 -17.12 47.73 -3.86
C LYS A 145 -18.61 47.53 -4.19
N VAL A 146 -18.96 47.20 -5.44
CA VAL A 146 -20.36 47.01 -5.89
C VAL A 146 -20.97 45.67 -5.42
N TRP A 147 -20.15 44.70 -5.01
CA TRP A 147 -20.64 43.37 -4.60
C TRP A 147 -20.74 43.20 -3.06
N ILE A 148 -20.30 44.20 -2.29
CA ILE A 148 -20.25 44.13 -0.82
C ILE A 148 -21.29 45.06 -0.16
N GLU A 149 -21.95 45.94 -0.91
CA GLU A 149 -23.14 46.69 -0.47
C GLU A 149 -24.43 45.99 -0.92
#